data_AF-A0A5R9M7T0-F1
#
_entry.id   AF-A0A5R9M7T0-F1
#
_cell.length_a   1.000
_cell.length_b   1.000
_cell.length_c   1.000
_cell.angle_alpha   90.00
_cell.angle_beta   90.00
_cell.angle_gamma   90.00
#
_symmetry.space_group_name_H-M   'P 1'
#
loop_
_entity.id
_entity.type
_entity.pdbx_description
1 polymer ?
#
loop_
_entity_poly.entity_id
_entity_poly.type
_entity_poly.pdbx_seq_one_letter_code
_entity_poly.pdbx_strand_id
1 'polypeptide(L)'
;MLRRTQALILGLATTAAVAVVPLVAGQEPSADAAVRKHVTTDYTLLRRAPHSYVIGTAYRNWTVDVHGDQNSGYRWGRIYGDVNSCLWIYSGAVAGDASSGDSCGAATSLPTSTFTNGQIGGSTDDGATVATVAGASCRTWDGSHITGYGNVRPWQATATPSSTVNGRVAIGQTVLWRYVSRDGKWVMIRDQRAGGTDGSGQQSWYFIPRSCLPAHLPG
;
A
#
# COMPACT_ATOMS: atom_id res chain seq x y z
N MET A 1 -19.68 87.96 -50.73
CA MET A 1 -18.79 86.92 -51.28
C MET A 1 -18.83 85.71 -50.34
N LEU A 2 -19.47 84.62 -50.78
CA LEU A 2 -19.57 83.34 -50.07
C LEU A 2 -18.22 82.61 -50.09
N ARG A 3 -17.75 82.08 -48.96
CA ARG A 3 -16.79 80.97 -48.91
C ARG A 3 -17.28 79.92 -47.92
N ARG A 4 -17.57 78.73 -48.47
CA ARG A 4 -17.90 77.48 -47.78
C ARG A 4 -16.59 76.84 -47.27
N THR A 5 -16.59 76.32 -46.05
CA THR A 5 -15.52 75.45 -45.56
C THR A 5 -16.15 74.18 -45.01
N GLN A 6 -15.84 73.06 -45.66
CA GLN A 6 -16.27 71.71 -45.28
C GLN A 6 -15.45 71.22 -44.09
N ALA A 7 -16.12 70.65 -43.07
CA ALA A 7 -15.46 69.99 -41.95
C ALA A 7 -15.34 68.48 -42.23
N LEU A 8 -14.11 67.98 -42.17
CA LEU A 8 -13.72 66.58 -42.35
C LEU A 8 -13.89 65.84 -41.01
N ILE A 9 -14.67 64.76 -40.99
CA ILE A 9 -14.84 63.89 -39.82
C ILE A 9 -13.78 62.77 -39.91
N LEU A 10 -12.81 62.75 -38.99
CA LEU A 10 -11.93 61.59 -38.78
C LEU A 10 -12.56 60.64 -37.76
N GLY A 11 -12.89 59.43 -38.20
CA GLY A 11 -13.24 58.30 -37.34
C GLY A 11 -11.99 57.61 -36.79
N LEU A 12 -11.87 57.52 -35.47
CA LEU A 12 -10.88 56.67 -34.80
C LEU A 12 -11.43 55.23 -34.69
N ALA A 13 -10.75 54.29 -35.33
CA ALA A 13 -10.95 52.86 -35.13
C ALA A 13 -10.00 52.37 -34.03
N THR A 14 -10.54 51.94 -32.89
CA THR A 14 -9.79 51.31 -31.80
C THR A 14 -9.64 49.81 -32.06
N THR A 15 -8.43 49.36 -32.35
CA THR A 15 -8.07 47.93 -32.40
C THR A 15 -7.84 47.40 -30.98
N ALA A 16 -8.70 46.49 -30.52
CA ALA A 16 -8.50 45.75 -29.28
C ALA A 16 -7.50 44.61 -29.51
N ALA A 17 -6.37 44.64 -28.81
CA ALA A 17 -5.39 43.55 -28.80
C ALA A 17 -5.87 42.44 -27.85
N VAL A 18 -6.19 41.27 -28.40
CA VAL A 18 -6.48 40.06 -27.61
C VAL A 18 -5.15 39.45 -27.17
N ALA A 19 -4.81 39.60 -25.89
CA ALA A 19 -3.67 38.93 -25.29
C ALA A 19 -4.01 37.44 -25.11
N VAL A 20 -3.42 36.58 -25.93
CA VAL A 20 -3.45 35.12 -25.75
C VAL A 20 -2.48 34.80 -24.61
N VAL A 21 -3.01 34.56 -23.41
CA VAL A 21 -2.21 34.03 -22.29
C VAL A 21 -1.90 32.57 -22.61
N PRO A 22 -0.63 32.17 -22.76
CA PRO A 22 -0.31 30.76 -22.92
C PRO A 22 -0.71 30.04 -21.63
N LEU A 23 -1.62 29.07 -21.77
CA LEU A 23 -1.93 28.12 -20.71
C LEU A 23 -0.65 27.31 -20.49
N VAL A 24 0.13 27.67 -19.47
CA VAL A 24 1.24 26.83 -19.01
C VAL A 24 0.59 25.56 -18.47
N ALA A 25 0.60 24.50 -19.27
CA ALA A 25 0.29 23.16 -18.79
C ALA A 25 1.17 22.94 -17.56
N GLY A 26 0.55 22.74 -16.39
CA GLY A 26 1.26 22.41 -15.17
C GLY A 26 2.16 21.23 -15.47
N GLN A 27 3.47 21.44 -15.37
CA GLN A 27 4.47 20.40 -15.49
C GLN A 27 4.16 19.41 -14.37
N GLU A 28 3.59 18.24 -14.71
CA GLU A 28 3.47 17.15 -13.75
C GLU A 28 4.86 16.91 -13.16
N PRO A 29 4.99 16.76 -11.84
CA PRO A 29 6.28 16.46 -11.24
C PRO A 29 6.85 15.25 -11.96
N SER A 30 7.98 15.46 -12.65
CA SER A 30 8.66 14.40 -13.37
C SER A 30 8.87 13.25 -12.40
N ALA A 31 8.43 12.06 -12.78
CA ALA A 31 8.61 10.90 -11.94
C ALA A 31 10.08 10.73 -11.53
N ASP A 32 10.33 10.70 -10.22
CA ASP A 32 11.68 10.51 -9.70
C ASP A 32 12.27 9.20 -10.26
N ALA A 33 13.54 9.25 -10.69
CA ALA A 33 14.25 8.05 -11.11
C ALA A 33 14.29 7.04 -9.95
N ALA A 34 14.06 5.76 -10.26
CA ALA A 34 14.07 4.72 -9.26
C ALA A 34 15.48 4.19 -9.01
N VAL A 35 15.70 3.72 -7.78
CA VAL A 35 16.87 2.91 -7.42
C VAL A 35 16.41 1.49 -7.13
N ARG A 36 16.89 0.54 -7.92
CA ARG A 36 16.67 -0.88 -7.73
C ARG A 36 17.47 -1.38 -6.53
N LYS A 37 16.74 -2.03 -5.63
CA LYS A 37 17.21 -2.66 -4.40
C LYS A 37 16.70 -4.10 -4.32
N HIS A 38 17.25 -4.84 -3.36
CA HIS A 38 16.77 -6.15 -2.96
C HIS A 38 16.53 -6.18 -1.44
N VAL A 39 15.59 -7.00 -1.00
CA VAL A 39 15.35 -7.26 0.42
C VAL A 39 16.51 -8.07 1.00
N THR A 40 17.13 -7.57 2.07
CA THR A 40 18.30 -8.19 2.72
C THR A 40 17.96 -8.94 4.00
N THR A 41 16.83 -8.64 4.63
CA THR A 41 16.28 -9.36 5.78
C THR A 41 15.56 -10.63 5.35
N ASP A 42 15.22 -11.53 6.28
CA ASP A 42 14.43 -12.73 5.95
C ASP A 42 13.07 -12.36 5.40
N TYR A 43 12.45 -11.35 6.01
CA TYR A 43 11.23 -10.74 5.55
C TYR A 43 11.17 -9.26 5.94
N THR A 44 10.23 -8.51 5.37
CA THR A 44 9.89 -7.16 5.84
C THR A 44 8.43 -6.86 5.52
N LEU A 45 7.78 -6.13 6.42
CA LEU A 45 6.36 -5.82 6.32
C LEU A 45 6.15 -4.68 5.33
N LEU A 46 5.26 -4.90 4.37
CA LEU A 46 4.81 -3.90 3.41
C LEU A 46 3.62 -3.15 3.97
N ARG A 47 3.57 -1.84 3.81
CA ARG A 47 2.53 -0.99 4.40
C ARG A 47 1.86 -0.09 3.38
N ARG A 48 0.63 0.34 3.69
CA ARG A 48 -0.10 1.32 2.86
C ARG A 48 0.49 2.73 2.92
N ALA A 49 1.15 3.07 4.03
CA ALA A 49 1.78 4.34 4.36
C ALA A 49 2.81 4.08 5.49
N PRO A 50 3.77 5.00 5.73
CA PRO A 50 4.69 4.87 6.87
C PRO A 50 3.92 4.65 8.18
N HIS A 51 4.38 3.72 9.00
CA HIS A 51 3.74 3.35 10.29
C HIS A 51 2.24 3.00 10.22
N SER A 52 1.72 2.62 9.06
CA SER A 52 0.29 2.31 8.87
C SER A 52 0.04 0.81 8.67
N TYR A 53 -1.18 0.45 8.26
CA TYR A 53 -1.62 -0.93 8.03
C TYR A 53 -0.63 -1.73 7.20
N VAL A 54 -0.28 -2.92 7.71
CA VAL A 54 0.49 -3.95 6.99
C VAL A 54 -0.39 -4.53 5.90
N ILE A 55 0.10 -4.56 4.67
CA ILE A 55 -0.62 -5.02 3.48
C ILE A 55 -0.15 -6.40 3.02
N GLY A 56 1.09 -6.75 3.37
CA GLY A 56 1.71 -8.03 3.05
C GLY A 56 3.16 -8.04 3.49
N THR A 57 3.93 -8.95 2.91
CA THR A 57 5.32 -9.20 3.29
C THR A 57 6.17 -9.37 2.04
N ALA A 58 7.31 -8.69 2.00
CA ALA A 58 8.37 -8.97 1.06
C ALA A 58 9.41 -9.87 1.72
N TYR A 59 9.98 -10.79 0.96
CA TYR A 59 10.94 -11.78 1.45
C TYR A 59 12.33 -11.52 0.91
N ARG A 60 13.34 -12.07 1.57
CA ARG A 60 14.75 -12.00 1.14
C ARG A 60 14.90 -12.19 -0.36
N ASN A 61 15.77 -11.39 -0.97
CA ASN A 61 16.08 -11.36 -2.40
C ASN A 61 14.94 -10.87 -3.31
N TRP A 62 13.79 -10.45 -2.80
CA TRP A 62 12.80 -9.76 -3.63
C TRP A 62 13.34 -8.43 -4.12
N THR A 63 13.12 -8.15 -5.41
CA THR A 63 13.46 -6.86 -6.01
C THR A 63 12.49 -5.78 -5.56
N VAL A 64 13.02 -4.58 -5.36
CA VAL A 64 12.26 -3.37 -5.07
C VAL A 64 12.83 -2.20 -5.83
N ASP A 65 12.02 -1.54 -6.65
CA ASP A 65 12.42 -0.27 -7.28
C ASP A 65 11.92 0.87 -6.41
N VAL A 66 12.82 1.49 -5.66
CA VAL A 66 12.55 2.56 -4.69
C VAL A 66 12.54 3.92 -5.37
N HIS A 67 11.56 4.75 -5.01
CA HIS A 67 11.37 6.11 -5.55
C HIS A 67 11.49 7.16 -4.45
N GLY A 68 12.05 8.31 -4.81
CA GLY A 68 12.14 9.49 -3.95
C GLY A 68 12.87 9.28 -2.63
N ASP A 69 12.63 10.21 -1.70
CA ASP A 69 13.24 10.21 -0.38
C ASP A 69 12.56 9.28 0.62
N GLN A 70 13.31 8.93 1.66
CA GLN A 70 12.78 8.20 2.80
C GLN A 70 11.79 9.07 3.59
N ASN A 71 10.66 8.48 4.01
CA ASN A 71 9.70 9.08 4.92
C ASN A 71 9.53 8.20 6.17
N SER A 72 9.87 8.74 7.34
CA SER A 72 9.69 8.08 8.64
C SER A 72 10.28 6.66 8.71
N GLY A 73 11.45 6.44 8.11
CA GLY A 73 12.09 5.11 8.08
C GLY A 73 11.59 4.18 6.96
N TYR A 74 10.64 4.62 6.14
CA TYR A 74 10.09 3.84 5.03
C TYR A 74 10.42 4.47 3.68
N ARG A 75 10.42 3.65 2.64
CA ARG A 75 10.56 4.09 1.26
C ARG A 75 9.37 3.65 0.42
N TRP A 76 8.95 4.50 -0.50
CA TRP A 76 7.96 4.17 -1.51
C TRP A 76 8.64 3.37 -2.63
N GLY A 77 8.03 2.28 -3.08
CA GLY A 77 8.66 1.44 -4.08
C GLY A 77 7.74 0.44 -4.75
N ARG A 78 8.12 0.04 -5.97
CA ARG A 78 7.52 -1.10 -6.65
C ARG A 78 8.08 -2.37 -6.05
N ILE A 79 7.26 -3.11 -5.33
CA ILE A 79 7.62 -4.40 -4.76
C ILE A 79 7.34 -5.48 -5.79
N TYR A 80 8.37 -6.18 -6.26
CA TYR A 80 8.22 -7.32 -7.18
C TYR A 80 7.93 -8.62 -6.43
N GLY A 81 7.79 -9.74 -7.13
CA GLY A 81 7.45 -11.04 -6.54
C GLY A 81 5.94 -11.25 -6.44
N ASP A 82 5.48 -11.85 -5.35
CA ASP A 82 4.06 -12.20 -5.24
C ASP A 82 3.18 -10.97 -5.12
N VAL A 83 3.64 -9.87 -4.53
CA VAL A 83 2.81 -8.68 -4.31
C VAL A 83 2.66 -7.85 -5.60
N ASN A 84 3.75 -7.63 -6.33
CA ASN A 84 3.78 -6.89 -7.59
C ASN A 84 2.96 -5.58 -7.56
N SER A 85 3.21 -4.74 -6.56
CA SER A 85 2.44 -3.52 -6.28
C SER A 85 3.33 -2.42 -5.67
N CYS A 86 2.87 -1.18 -5.74
CA CYS A 86 3.54 -0.04 -5.13
C CYS A 86 3.11 0.13 -3.67
N LEU A 87 4.06 -0.02 -2.75
CA LEU A 87 3.82 -0.03 -1.31
C LEU A 87 4.99 0.61 -0.56
N TRP A 88 4.80 0.87 0.73
CA TRP A 88 5.85 1.35 1.62
C TRP A 88 6.59 0.18 2.24
N ILE A 89 7.91 0.22 2.20
CA ILE A 89 8.82 -0.81 2.74
C ILE A 89 9.81 -0.17 3.71
N TYR A 90 10.22 -0.90 4.75
CA TYR A 90 11.21 -0.40 5.71
C TYR A 90 12.57 -0.18 5.03
N SER A 91 13.14 1.02 5.15
CA SER A 91 14.37 1.38 4.45
C SER A 91 15.57 0.54 4.89
N GLY A 92 15.61 0.11 6.16
CA GLY A 92 16.69 -0.71 6.69
C GLY A 92 16.68 -2.16 6.20
N ALA A 93 15.61 -2.60 5.53
CA ALA A 93 15.47 -3.96 5.03
C ALA A 93 15.88 -4.14 3.56
N VAL A 94 16.32 -3.07 2.89
CA VAL A 94 16.64 -3.08 1.45
C VAL A 94 18.01 -2.50 1.16
N ALA A 95 18.76 -3.14 0.26
CA ALA A 95 20.08 -2.67 -0.18
C ALA A 95 20.22 -2.73 -1.71
N GLY A 96 21.17 -1.97 -2.25
CA GLY A 96 21.40 -1.83 -3.70
C GLY A 96 21.28 -0.37 -4.17
N ASP A 97 21.83 -0.13 -5.35
CA ASP A 97 22.09 1.20 -5.92
C ASP A 97 21.94 1.23 -7.46
N ALA A 98 21.45 0.14 -8.06
CA ALA A 98 21.29 0.08 -9.52
C ALA A 98 20.18 1.03 -9.99
N SER A 99 20.43 1.79 -11.05
CA SER A 99 19.41 2.67 -11.64
C SER A 99 18.25 1.87 -12.21
N SER A 100 17.03 2.38 -12.04
CA SER A 100 15.82 1.87 -12.69
C SER A 100 14.91 3.01 -13.14
N GLY A 101 13.99 2.72 -14.06
CA GLY A 101 12.97 3.68 -14.49
C GLY A 101 11.85 3.83 -13.46
N ASP A 102 11.06 4.90 -13.59
CA ASP A 102 9.86 5.04 -12.78
C ASP A 102 8.90 3.84 -12.98
N SER A 103 8.29 3.40 -11.89
CA SER A 103 7.35 2.28 -11.82
C SER A 103 6.19 2.51 -10.84
N CYS A 104 6.18 3.62 -10.10
CA CYS A 104 5.15 3.92 -9.10
C CYS A 104 4.71 5.38 -9.05
N GLY A 105 5.39 6.30 -9.74
CA GLY A 105 5.16 7.73 -9.64
C GLY A 105 5.35 8.25 -8.21
N ALA A 106 4.70 9.38 -7.93
CA ALA A 106 4.79 10.04 -6.64
C ALA A 106 4.34 9.14 -5.48
N ALA A 107 5.03 9.28 -4.35
CA ALA A 107 4.69 8.56 -3.13
C ALA A 107 3.27 8.89 -2.66
N THR A 108 2.47 7.85 -2.41
CA THR A 108 1.07 8.00 -1.99
C THR A 108 0.67 6.97 -0.96
N SER A 109 -0.45 7.23 -0.27
CA SER A 109 -1.06 6.27 0.64
C SER A 109 -2.05 5.40 -0.11
N LEU A 110 -1.89 4.06 -0.01
CA LEU A 110 -2.87 3.15 -0.60
C LEU A 110 -4.25 3.34 0.06
N PRO A 111 -5.34 3.63 -0.68
CA PRO A 111 -6.67 3.76 -0.09
C PRO A 111 -7.11 2.47 0.61
N THR A 112 -7.81 2.59 1.73
CA THR A 112 -8.32 1.42 2.49
C THR A 112 -9.31 0.60 1.65
N SER A 113 -10.15 1.27 0.85
CA SER A 113 -11.07 0.65 -0.09
C SER A 113 -10.40 -0.25 -1.14
N THR A 114 -9.08 -0.10 -1.36
CA THR A 114 -8.34 -0.96 -2.28
C THR A 114 -8.07 -2.36 -1.70
N PHE A 115 -7.94 -2.51 -0.38
CA PHE A 115 -7.49 -3.77 0.23
C PHE A 115 -8.41 -4.33 1.32
N THR A 116 -9.36 -3.56 1.84
CA THR A 116 -10.32 -4.04 2.84
C THR A 116 -11.76 -3.85 2.36
N ASN A 117 -12.67 -4.71 2.85
CA ASN A 117 -14.12 -4.57 2.67
C ASN A 117 -14.75 -3.56 3.63
N GLY A 118 -13.94 -2.83 4.40
CA GLY A 118 -14.38 -1.85 5.41
C GLY A 118 -14.41 -2.39 6.84
N GLN A 119 -14.25 -3.71 7.04
CA GLN A 119 -14.10 -4.27 8.38
C GLN A 119 -12.66 -4.10 8.86
N ILE A 120 -12.49 -3.20 9.83
CA ILE A 120 -11.22 -2.87 10.47
C ILE A 120 -11.38 -3.11 11.98
N GLY A 121 -10.37 -3.72 12.58
CA GLY A 121 -10.27 -3.93 14.03
C GLY A 121 -9.08 -3.17 14.58
N GLY A 122 -9.30 -2.41 15.66
CA GLY A 122 -8.25 -1.63 16.30
C GLY A 122 -7.85 -0.38 15.50
N SER A 123 -6.55 -0.06 15.50
CA SER A 123 -6.02 1.19 14.91
C SER A 123 -4.95 0.93 13.85
N THR A 124 -4.32 2.00 13.36
CA THR A 124 -3.12 1.90 12.52
C THR A 124 -1.93 1.27 13.26
N ASP A 125 -1.92 1.33 14.58
CA ASP A 125 -0.77 0.96 15.42
C ASP A 125 -0.84 -0.52 15.83
N ASP A 126 -2.03 -1.01 16.22
CA ASP A 126 -2.26 -2.43 16.50
C ASP A 126 -3.66 -2.94 16.07
N GLY A 127 -3.91 -4.24 16.20
CA GLY A 127 -5.21 -4.84 15.94
C GLY A 127 -6.12 -4.91 17.17
N ALA A 128 -7.40 -5.22 16.97
CA ALA A 128 -8.34 -5.55 18.04
C ALA A 128 -8.20 -7.01 18.48
N THR A 129 -8.43 -7.28 19.76
CA THR A 129 -8.32 -8.62 20.34
C THR A 129 -9.45 -9.53 19.89
N VAL A 130 -9.14 -10.75 19.45
CA VAL A 130 -10.14 -11.77 19.11
C VAL A 130 -9.59 -13.17 19.33
N ALA A 131 -10.45 -14.11 19.75
CA ALA A 131 -10.10 -15.53 19.82
C ALA A 131 -10.34 -16.21 18.46
N THR A 132 -9.40 -17.05 18.02
CA THR A 132 -9.59 -17.88 16.83
C THR A 132 -10.58 -19.01 17.10
N VAL A 133 -11.21 -19.51 16.05
CA VAL A 133 -12.24 -20.56 16.11
C VAL A 133 -12.03 -21.62 15.03
N ALA A 134 -12.52 -22.84 15.27
CA ALA A 134 -12.53 -23.93 14.31
C ALA A 134 -13.67 -23.75 13.28
N GLY A 135 -13.55 -22.79 12.37
CA GLY A 135 -14.52 -22.65 11.29
C GLY A 135 -14.33 -23.68 10.17
N ALA A 136 -15.38 -23.95 9.40
CA ALA A 136 -15.42 -25.00 8.37
C ALA A 136 -14.31 -24.90 7.29
N SER A 137 -13.82 -23.69 7.01
CA SER A 137 -12.71 -23.46 6.06
C SER A 137 -11.42 -23.01 6.74
N CYS A 138 -11.34 -23.12 8.07
CA CYS A 138 -10.13 -22.80 8.79
C CYS A 138 -9.10 -23.92 8.58
N ARG A 139 -8.05 -23.62 7.83
CA ARG A 139 -6.99 -24.58 7.51
C ARG A 139 -5.95 -24.61 8.61
N THR A 140 -5.54 -25.81 9.00
CA THR A 140 -4.43 -26.05 9.93
C THR A 140 -3.32 -26.83 9.26
N TRP A 141 -2.06 -26.58 9.61
CA TRP A 141 -0.91 -27.27 9.01
C TRP A 141 -0.47 -28.53 9.77
N ASP A 142 -0.87 -28.70 11.04
CA ASP A 142 -0.59 -29.90 11.86
C ASP A 142 -1.82 -30.43 12.62
N GLY A 143 -3.02 -29.98 12.24
CA GLY A 143 -4.26 -30.31 12.92
C GLY A 143 -4.61 -29.42 14.13
N SER A 144 -3.71 -28.52 14.56
CA SER A 144 -3.95 -27.63 15.70
C SER A 144 -3.60 -26.15 15.44
N HIS A 145 -2.60 -25.90 14.60
CA HIS A 145 -2.12 -24.57 14.28
C HIS A 145 -2.63 -24.09 12.91
N ILE A 146 -3.16 -22.88 12.88
CA ILE A 146 -3.75 -22.26 11.70
C ILE A 146 -2.67 -21.97 10.66
N THR A 147 -2.92 -22.34 9.40
CA THR A 147 -2.06 -21.99 8.27
C THR A 147 -2.12 -20.49 8.00
N GLY A 148 -0.98 -19.82 8.13
CA GLY A 148 -0.82 -18.40 7.81
C GLY A 148 -0.29 -18.18 6.40
N TYR A 149 -0.46 -16.96 5.89
CA TYR A 149 0.02 -16.54 4.58
C TYR A 149 0.58 -15.12 4.66
N GLY A 150 1.80 -14.89 4.18
CA GLY A 150 2.37 -13.54 4.18
C GLY A 150 1.65 -12.59 3.25
N ASN A 151 1.06 -13.12 2.17
CA ASN A 151 0.43 -12.34 1.11
C ASN A 151 -0.88 -12.98 0.67
N VAL A 152 -1.88 -12.16 0.34
CA VAL A 152 -3.15 -12.61 -0.29
C VAL A 152 -3.58 -11.76 -1.49
N ARG A 153 -2.79 -10.73 -1.85
CA ARG A 153 -3.15 -9.73 -2.89
C ARG A 153 -4.57 -9.19 -2.68
N PRO A 154 -4.83 -8.50 -1.55
CA PRO A 154 -6.19 -8.16 -1.11
C PRO A 154 -6.98 -7.24 -2.06
N TRP A 155 -6.37 -6.70 -3.11
CA TRP A 155 -7.02 -5.89 -4.16
C TRP A 155 -7.61 -6.69 -5.32
N GLN A 156 -7.28 -7.98 -5.47
CA GLN A 156 -7.79 -8.80 -6.58
C GLN A 156 -9.25 -9.24 -6.35
N ALA A 157 -10.02 -9.40 -7.43
CA ALA A 157 -11.41 -9.86 -7.43
C ALA A 157 -11.60 -11.36 -7.06
N THR A 158 -10.54 -11.96 -6.53
CA THR A 158 -10.52 -13.08 -5.57
C THR A 158 -9.09 -13.09 -5.05
N ALA A 159 -8.92 -12.84 -3.76
CA ALA A 159 -7.61 -12.79 -3.12
C ALA A 159 -6.99 -14.20 -3.11
N THR A 160 -5.77 -14.31 -3.63
CA THR A 160 -5.05 -15.57 -3.74
C THR A 160 -3.92 -15.60 -2.71
N PRO A 161 -3.93 -16.55 -1.77
CA PRO A 161 -2.90 -16.65 -0.75
C PRO A 161 -1.57 -17.12 -1.36
N SER A 162 -0.47 -16.58 -0.85
CA SER A 162 0.88 -17.04 -1.15
C SER A 162 1.79 -16.87 0.05
N SER A 163 3.02 -17.40 -0.07
CA SER A 163 4.04 -17.31 0.98
C SER A 163 3.53 -17.89 2.32
N THR A 164 3.27 -19.20 2.35
CA THR A 164 2.77 -19.88 3.55
C THR A 164 3.69 -19.61 4.74
N VAL A 165 3.07 -19.24 5.87
CA VAL A 165 3.73 -19.01 7.15
C VAL A 165 3.28 -20.12 8.09
N ASN A 166 4.23 -20.90 8.61
CA ASN A 166 3.98 -21.85 9.68
C ASN A 166 3.88 -21.10 11.02
N GLY A 167 2.85 -20.26 11.12
CA GLY A 167 2.55 -19.50 12.32
C GLY A 167 2.22 -20.43 13.50
N ARG A 168 2.41 -19.93 14.71
CA ARG A 168 2.17 -20.68 15.95
C ARG A 168 0.76 -20.50 16.50
N VAL A 169 -0.11 -19.78 15.81
CA VAL A 169 -1.47 -19.49 16.30
C VAL A 169 -2.30 -20.76 16.24
N ALA A 170 -2.67 -21.27 17.41
CA ALA A 170 -3.58 -22.40 17.54
C ALA A 170 -5.06 -21.95 17.43
N ILE A 171 -5.95 -22.90 17.17
CA ILE A 171 -7.39 -22.71 17.34
C ILE A 171 -7.71 -22.40 18.82
N GLY A 172 -8.61 -21.46 19.06
CA GLY A 172 -8.98 -21.00 20.41
C GLY A 172 -8.02 -19.96 20.99
N GLN A 173 -6.90 -19.67 20.31
CA GLN A 173 -5.92 -18.72 20.78
C GLN A 173 -6.36 -17.28 20.52
N THR A 174 -6.04 -16.39 21.44
CA THR A 174 -6.20 -14.94 21.23
C THR A 174 -5.12 -14.40 20.30
N VAL A 175 -5.54 -13.58 19.34
CA VAL A 175 -4.70 -12.84 18.39
C VAL A 175 -5.21 -11.40 18.29
N LEU A 176 -4.43 -10.54 17.63
CA LEU A 176 -4.90 -9.21 17.24
C LEU A 176 -5.28 -9.25 15.76
N TRP A 177 -6.55 -8.99 15.44
CA TRP A 177 -7.00 -8.87 14.06
C TRP A 177 -7.06 -7.39 13.64
N ARG A 178 -6.77 -7.10 12.37
CA ARG A 178 -6.63 -5.71 11.93
C ARG A 178 -7.58 -5.32 10.81
N TYR A 179 -7.72 -6.13 9.78
CA TYR A 179 -8.73 -5.90 8.75
C TYR A 179 -9.06 -7.18 8.00
N VAL A 180 -10.26 -7.20 7.41
CA VAL A 180 -10.68 -8.25 6.47
C VAL A 180 -10.38 -7.78 5.04
N SER A 181 -9.83 -8.69 4.21
CA SER A 181 -9.54 -8.43 2.80
C SER A 181 -10.78 -7.94 2.04
N ARG A 182 -10.56 -7.26 0.92
CA ARG A 182 -11.64 -6.70 0.09
C ARG A 182 -12.69 -7.73 -0.33
N ASP A 183 -12.27 -8.97 -0.59
CA ASP A 183 -13.15 -10.07 -0.97
C ASP A 183 -13.80 -10.80 0.23
N GLY A 184 -13.50 -10.39 1.46
CA GLY A 184 -14.07 -10.98 2.67
C GLY A 184 -13.45 -12.31 3.10
N LYS A 185 -12.49 -12.87 2.34
CA LYS A 185 -12.03 -14.26 2.53
C LYS A 185 -10.83 -14.41 3.48
N TRP A 186 -10.10 -13.33 3.72
CA TRP A 186 -8.87 -13.33 4.50
C TRP A 186 -8.91 -12.26 5.57
N VAL A 187 -8.21 -12.50 6.67
CA VAL A 187 -8.05 -11.53 7.76
C VAL A 187 -6.58 -11.40 8.11
N MET A 188 -6.10 -10.15 8.15
CA MET A 188 -4.76 -9.83 8.64
C MET A 188 -4.77 -9.91 10.16
N ILE A 189 -3.91 -10.75 10.73
CA ILE A 189 -3.74 -10.93 12.17
C ILE A 189 -2.29 -10.74 12.60
N ARG A 190 -2.11 -10.47 13.89
CA ARG A 190 -0.81 -10.47 14.56
C ARG A 190 -0.75 -11.58 15.61
N ASP A 191 0.26 -12.44 15.52
CA ASP A 191 0.67 -13.28 16.64
C ASP A 191 1.52 -12.44 17.60
N GLN A 192 1.00 -12.16 18.80
CA GLN A 192 1.69 -11.34 19.80
C GLN A 192 2.95 -12.01 20.37
N ARG A 193 3.13 -13.32 20.17
CA ARG A 193 4.31 -14.07 20.64
C ARG A 193 5.44 -14.10 19.61
N ALA A 194 5.14 -13.79 18.36
CA ALA A 194 6.15 -13.66 17.33
C ALA A 194 7.02 -12.42 17.59
N GLY A 195 8.25 -12.44 17.06
CA GLY A 195 9.26 -11.41 17.31
C GLY A 195 8.88 -10.01 16.80
N GLY A 196 9.86 -9.11 16.85
CA GLY A 196 9.71 -7.73 16.41
C GLY A 196 9.28 -7.59 14.95
N THR A 197 8.95 -6.36 14.56
CA THR A 197 8.61 -6.01 13.16
C THR A 197 9.84 -5.74 12.30
N ASP A 198 11.03 -5.99 12.82
CA ASP A 198 12.34 -5.69 12.25
C ASP A 198 12.77 -6.65 11.13
N GLY A 199 11.94 -7.66 10.81
CA GLY A 199 12.16 -8.52 9.65
C GLY A 199 13.11 -9.68 9.90
N SER A 200 13.44 -9.94 11.17
CA SER A 200 14.19 -11.11 11.62
C SER A 200 13.29 -12.06 12.42
N GLY A 201 13.55 -13.37 12.33
CA GLY A 201 12.83 -14.38 13.10
C GLY A 201 11.38 -14.62 12.65
N GLN A 202 10.47 -14.88 13.61
CA GLN A 202 9.09 -15.26 13.30
C GLN A 202 8.26 -14.04 12.87
N GLN A 203 7.62 -14.14 11.70
CA GLN A 203 6.70 -13.13 11.18
C GLN A 203 5.49 -12.95 12.10
N SER A 204 5.30 -11.75 12.63
CA SER A 204 4.19 -11.43 13.53
C SER A 204 2.89 -11.14 12.80
N TRP A 205 2.93 -10.42 11.67
CA TRP A 205 1.76 -10.06 10.87
C TRP A 205 1.60 -10.96 9.65
N TYR A 206 0.46 -11.62 9.51
CA TYR A 206 0.15 -12.45 8.34
C TYR A 206 -1.36 -12.65 8.19
N PHE A 207 -1.78 -13.17 7.05
CA PHE A 207 -3.18 -13.49 6.78
C PHE A 207 -3.53 -14.90 7.21
N ILE A 208 -4.75 -15.08 7.69
CA ILE A 208 -5.40 -16.38 7.88
C ILE A 208 -6.76 -16.39 7.18
N PRO A 209 -7.35 -17.55 6.88
CA PRO A 209 -8.73 -17.61 6.38
C PRO A 209 -9.69 -16.89 7.32
N ARG A 210 -10.62 -16.10 6.78
CA ARG A 210 -11.61 -15.35 7.58
C ARG A 210 -12.46 -16.27 8.46
N SER A 211 -12.70 -17.51 8.01
CA SER A 211 -13.42 -18.53 8.76
C SER A 211 -12.70 -19.00 10.03
N CYS A 212 -11.41 -18.64 10.23
CA CYS A 212 -10.70 -18.91 11.47
C CYS A 212 -11.03 -17.93 12.60
N LEU A 213 -11.88 -16.93 12.36
CA LEU A 213 -12.37 -15.98 13.36
C LEU A 213 -13.91 -16.02 13.44
N PRO A 214 -14.52 -15.59 14.56
CA PRO A 214 -15.98 -15.51 14.72
C PRO A 214 -16.64 -14.68 13.62
N ALA A 215 -17.92 -14.96 13.31
CA ALA A 215 -18.66 -14.24 12.27
C ALA A 215 -18.76 -12.73 12.58
N HIS A 216 -18.92 -12.38 13.85
CA HIS A 216 -18.89 -11.00 14.34
C HIS A 216 -17.53 -10.70 14.96
N LEU A 217 -16.83 -9.69 14.44
CA LEU A 217 -15.55 -9.25 14.97
C LEU A 217 -15.73 -8.01 15.84
N PRO A 218 -14.98 -7.88 16.94
CA PRO A 218 -14.99 -6.67 17.75
C PRO A 218 -14.27 -5.53 17.03
N GLY A 219 -14.86 -4.34 17.02
CA GLY A 219 -14.25 -3.12 16.45
C GLY A 219 -13.05 -2.64 17.25
#